data_AF-A0A1F6BFA4-F1
#
_entry.id   AF-A0A1F6BFA4-F1
#
_cell.length_a   1.000
_cell.length_b   1.000
_cell.length_c   1.000
_cell.angle_alpha   90.00
_cell.angle_beta   90.00
_cell.angle_gamma   90.00
#
_symmetry.space_group_name_H-M   'P 1'
#
loop_
_entity.id
_entity.type
_entity.pdbx_description
1 polymer ?
#
loop_
_entity_poly.entity_id
_entity_poly.type
_entity_poly.pdbx_seq_one_letter_code
_entity_poly.pdbx_strand_id
1 'polypeptide(L)'
;MKRIIINVLHRIGLTIREDPQKLLMDMDAAFIPIWNKSRAYTMTSTERMYGLYKAAEYISKERIRGDVVECGVWRGGSAMVAAYTLRKMGDITRKLYLYDTYTGMAEPDSRDRTILGNAPAHDIWLQAQKAQVNTWCLATLDEVKKNMYKTRYPKQKIRFIKGKVEDTIPNIIPDKIAILRLDTDWYTSTYHELVYLYPRLVPGGVLIIDDYGHWQGARKAVDTYMREHKISLLLHRLDYAGRIAIKTTVLKGRR
;
A
#
# COMPACT_ATOMS: atom_id res chain seq x y z
N MET A 1 17.49 -23.10 12.18
CA MET A 1 18.33 -22.43 13.20
C MET A 1 17.55 -21.54 14.16
N LYS A 2 16.90 -20.43 13.72
CA LYS A 2 16.12 -19.52 14.60
C LYS A 2 15.10 -20.21 15.51
N ARG A 3 14.35 -21.19 14.99
CA ARG A 3 13.28 -21.89 15.72
C ARG A 3 13.79 -22.77 16.86
N ILE A 4 14.98 -23.36 16.67
CA ILE A 4 15.64 -24.18 17.71
C ILE A 4 16.13 -23.26 18.83
N ILE A 5 16.73 -22.11 18.48
CA ILE A 5 17.20 -21.10 19.43
C ILE A 5 16.04 -20.54 20.28
N ILE A 6 14.91 -20.20 19.65
CA ILE A 6 13.72 -19.69 20.35
C ILE A 6 13.18 -20.72 21.35
N ASN A 7 13.12 -21.99 20.95
CA ASN A 7 12.63 -23.05 21.84
C ASN A 7 13.56 -23.31 23.03
N VAL A 8 14.88 -23.21 22.82
CA VAL A 8 15.87 -23.32 23.89
C VAL A 8 15.73 -22.16 24.88
N LEU A 9 15.59 -20.93 24.37
CA LEU A 9 15.41 -19.73 25.19
C LEU A 9 14.14 -19.79 26.04
N HIS A 10 13.02 -20.25 25.46
CA HIS A 10 11.77 -20.44 26.21
C HIS A 10 11.89 -21.47 27.33
N ARG A 11 12.64 -22.56 27.11
CA ARG A 11 12.85 -23.61 28.13
C ARG A 11 13.66 -23.14 29.34
N ILE A 12 14.49 -22.11 29.18
CA ILE A 12 15.28 -21.51 30.27
C ILE A 12 14.64 -20.22 30.83
N GLY A 13 13.36 -19.98 30.53
CA GLY A 13 12.60 -18.84 31.05
C GLY A 13 12.86 -17.51 30.33
N LEU A 14 13.64 -17.50 29.25
CA LEU A 14 13.91 -16.30 28.45
C LEU A 14 12.92 -16.19 27.29
N THR A 15 12.17 -15.08 27.26
CA THR A 15 11.32 -14.73 26.12
C THR A 15 12.06 -13.73 25.24
N ILE A 16 12.27 -14.05 23.96
CA ILE A 16 12.68 -13.02 23.00
C ILE A 16 11.48 -12.10 22.78
N ARG A 17 11.54 -10.90 23.33
CA ARG A 17 10.66 -9.81 22.91
C ARG A 17 11.44 -9.00 21.89
N GLU A 18 10.91 -8.86 20.67
CA GLU A 18 11.38 -7.79 19.80
C GLU A 18 11.08 -6.48 20.51
N ASP A 19 12.12 -5.72 20.82
CA ASP A 19 11.97 -4.40 21.40
C ASP A 19 11.34 -3.49 20.33
N PRO A 20 10.08 -3.03 20.52
CA PRO A 20 9.43 -2.14 19.56
C PRO A 20 10.21 -0.84 19.40
N GLN A 21 11.02 -0.43 20.38
CA GLN A 21 11.85 0.77 20.31
C GLN A 21 13.00 0.60 19.31
N LYS A 22 13.51 -0.62 19.11
CA LYS A 22 14.63 -0.89 18.22
C LYS A 22 14.28 -0.67 16.74
N LEU A 23 13.02 -0.93 16.36
CA LEU A 23 12.50 -0.69 15.02
C LEU A 23 12.14 0.78 14.76
N LEU A 24 12.14 1.62 15.81
CA LEU A 24 11.76 3.03 15.78
C LEU A 24 12.97 3.98 15.91
N MET A 25 14.20 3.46 16.09
CA MET A 25 15.36 4.31 16.41
C MET A 25 15.71 5.30 15.30
N ASP A 26 15.45 4.95 14.04
CA ASP A 26 15.67 5.81 12.86
C ASP A 26 14.39 6.53 12.40
N MET A 27 13.26 6.34 13.09
CA MET A 27 11.98 6.92 12.73
C MET A 27 11.68 8.19 13.54
N ASP A 28 11.03 9.15 12.88
CA ASP A 28 10.62 10.39 13.52
C ASP A 28 9.71 10.12 14.74
N ALA A 29 10.01 10.70 15.91
CA ALA A 29 9.13 10.58 17.09
C ALA A 29 7.68 11.03 16.80
N ALA A 30 7.52 11.96 15.86
CA ALA A 30 6.28 12.43 15.29
C ALA A 30 5.40 11.34 14.64
N PHE A 31 5.99 10.24 14.18
CA PHE A 31 5.31 9.10 13.54
C PHE A 31 4.70 8.14 14.56
N ILE A 32 5.30 7.99 15.75
CA ILE A 32 4.89 6.99 16.76
C ILE A 32 3.39 7.09 17.12
N PRO A 33 2.81 8.29 17.38
CA PRO A 33 1.37 8.38 17.66
C PRO A 33 0.48 8.02 16.47
N ILE A 34 0.95 8.25 15.23
CA ILE A 34 0.23 7.91 14.00
C ILE A 34 0.26 6.40 13.80
N TRP A 35 1.44 5.79 13.96
CA TRP A 35 1.63 4.35 13.91
C TRP A 35 0.76 3.62 14.94
N ASN A 36 0.78 4.04 16.21
CA ASN A 36 -0.03 3.43 17.28
C ASN A 36 -1.53 3.43 16.96
N LYS A 37 -2.04 4.49 16.31
CA LYS A 37 -3.45 4.61 15.93
C LYS A 37 -3.83 3.78 14.69
N SER A 38 -2.85 3.31 13.93
CA SER A 38 -3.07 2.75 12.58
C SER A 38 -2.64 1.29 12.46
N ARG A 39 -1.63 0.84 13.22
CA ARG A 39 -1.00 -0.48 13.09
C ARG A 39 -1.94 -1.68 13.29
N ALA A 40 -3.03 -1.50 14.04
CA ALA A 40 -4.03 -2.55 14.25
C ALA A 40 -4.99 -2.74 13.04
N TYR A 41 -4.92 -1.84 12.06
CA TYR A 41 -5.81 -1.78 10.90
C TYR A 41 -5.05 -1.95 9.58
N THR A 42 -3.76 -2.30 9.62
CA THR A 42 -2.96 -2.62 8.42
C THR A 42 -2.13 -3.90 8.62
N MET A 43 -1.88 -4.64 7.54
CA MET A 43 -0.93 -5.76 7.50
C MET A 43 0.46 -5.32 7.01
N THR A 44 0.59 -4.04 6.63
CA THR A 44 1.87 -3.48 6.21
C THR A 44 2.86 -3.40 7.37
N SER A 45 4.13 -3.57 7.05
CA SER A 45 5.22 -3.39 8.01
C SER A 45 5.31 -1.94 8.51
N THR A 46 5.99 -1.76 9.64
CA THR A 46 6.25 -0.42 10.19
C THR A 46 7.05 0.43 9.20
N GLU A 47 7.98 -0.16 8.46
CA GLU A 47 8.80 0.45 7.42
C GLU A 47 7.95 0.96 6.25
N ARG A 48 6.97 0.16 5.79
CA ARG A 48 6.01 0.60 4.75
C ARG A 48 5.10 1.73 5.25
N MET A 49 4.62 1.64 6.49
CA MET A 49 3.86 2.73 7.11
C MET A 49 4.69 4.01 7.25
N TYR A 50 5.97 3.89 7.63
CA TYR A 50 6.87 5.03 7.75
C TYR A 50 7.16 5.65 6.39
N GLY A 51 7.38 4.83 5.36
CA GLY A 51 7.51 5.29 3.98
C GLY A 51 6.31 6.12 3.51
N LEU A 52 5.08 5.65 3.79
CA LEU A 52 3.86 6.39 3.48
C LEU A 52 3.73 7.68 4.30
N TYR A 53 4.11 7.66 5.58
CA TYR A 53 4.19 8.86 6.42
C TYR A 53 5.14 9.90 5.81
N LYS A 54 6.35 9.50 5.40
CA LYS A 54 7.32 10.39 4.75
C LYS A 54 6.83 10.89 3.39
N ALA A 55 6.16 10.05 2.61
CA ALA A 55 5.53 10.47 1.36
C ALA A 55 4.47 11.56 1.59
N ALA A 56 3.56 11.36 2.55
CA ALA A 56 2.52 12.33 2.89
C ALA A 56 3.10 13.66 3.42
N GLU A 57 4.13 13.58 4.26
CA GLU A 57 4.86 14.75 4.74
C GLU A 57 5.55 15.51 3.58
N TYR A 58 6.23 14.77 2.71
CA TYR A 58 6.94 15.32 1.54
C TYR A 58 5.99 16.05 0.59
N ILE A 59 4.89 15.43 0.14
CA ILE A 59 3.97 16.08 -0.80
C ILE A 59 3.33 17.35 -0.23
N SER A 60 3.18 17.40 1.10
CA SER A 60 2.61 18.56 1.79
C SER A 60 3.64 19.70 1.89
N LYS A 61 4.86 19.40 2.35
CA LYS A 61 5.96 20.38 2.46
C LYS A 61 6.34 20.99 1.11
N GLU A 62 6.51 20.15 0.11
CA GLU A 62 6.88 20.57 -1.26
C GLU A 62 5.68 21.04 -2.10
N ARG A 63 4.48 21.08 -1.51
CA ARG A 63 3.25 21.55 -2.16
C ARG A 63 2.96 20.85 -3.50
N ILE A 64 3.33 19.56 -3.59
CA ILE A 64 3.07 18.73 -4.78
C ILE A 64 1.56 18.62 -4.95
N ARG A 65 1.02 19.05 -6.09
CA ARG A 65 -0.44 19.08 -6.31
C ARG A 65 -0.98 17.70 -6.66
N GLY A 66 -2.13 17.35 -6.10
CA GLY A 66 -2.85 16.12 -6.44
C GLY A 66 -3.45 15.42 -5.22
N ASP A 67 -4.30 14.44 -5.49
CA ASP A 67 -4.98 13.63 -4.49
C ASP A 67 -4.12 12.42 -4.08
N VAL A 68 -4.52 11.74 -3.01
CA VAL A 68 -3.89 10.48 -2.56
C VAL A 68 -4.77 9.32 -3.02
N VAL A 69 -4.15 8.34 -3.66
CA VAL A 69 -4.80 7.12 -4.15
C VAL A 69 -4.18 5.91 -3.48
N GLU A 70 -5.05 5.01 -3.02
CA GLU A 70 -4.69 3.71 -2.51
C GLU A 70 -5.61 2.65 -3.13
N CYS A 71 -5.01 1.66 -3.77
CA CYS A 71 -5.69 0.52 -4.38
C CYS A 71 -5.37 -0.72 -3.55
N GLY A 72 -6.39 -1.32 -2.93
CA GLY A 72 -6.22 -2.29 -1.85
C GLY A 72 -6.04 -1.59 -0.51
N VAL A 73 -7.09 -1.60 0.30
CA VAL A 73 -7.22 -0.78 1.52
C VAL A 73 -7.33 -1.66 2.76
N TRP A 74 -7.87 -2.86 2.63
CA TRP A 74 -8.20 -3.75 3.76
C TRP A 74 -8.95 -2.98 4.85
N ARG A 75 -8.48 -2.98 6.10
CA ARG A 75 -9.09 -2.27 7.24
C ARG A 75 -8.78 -0.77 7.27
N GLY A 76 -7.99 -0.27 6.33
CA GLY A 76 -7.70 1.15 6.11
C GLY A 76 -6.51 1.71 6.91
N GLY A 77 -5.69 0.88 7.57
CA GLY A 77 -4.61 1.39 8.42
C GLY A 77 -3.56 2.21 7.68
N SER A 78 -3.20 1.84 6.45
CA SER A 78 -2.31 2.64 5.60
C SER A 78 -2.95 3.97 5.19
N ALA A 79 -4.20 3.96 4.71
CA ALA A 79 -5.00 5.16 4.48
C ALA A 79 -5.09 6.07 5.72
N MET A 80 -5.21 5.49 6.92
CA MET A 80 -5.21 6.23 8.18
C MET A 80 -3.87 6.93 8.44
N VAL A 81 -2.73 6.31 8.12
CA VAL A 81 -1.40 6.94 8.21
C VAL A 81 -1.37 8.20 7.34
N ALA A 82 -1.77 8.11 6.08
CA ALA A 82 -1.82 9.27 5.18
C ALA A 82 -2.77 10.36 5.73
N ALA A 83 -3.97 9.98 6.15
CA ALA A 83 -4.98 10.91 6.68
C ALA A 83 -4.51 11.65 7.95
N TYR A 84 -3.94 10.94 8.93
CA TYR A 84 -3.40 11.57 10.15
C TYR A 84 -2.23 12.50 9.83
N THR A 85 -1.33 12.08 8.93
CA THR A 85 -0.17 12.87 8.54
C THR A 85 -0.59 14.18 7.86
N LEU A 86 -1.47 14.09 6.85
CA LEU A 86 -1.98 15.27 6.15
C LEU A 86 -2.74 16.22 7.09
N ARG A 87 -3.54 15.70 8.04
CA ARG A 87 -4.17 16.56 9.07
C ARG A 87 -3.15 17.26 9.94
N LYS A 88 -2.11 16.54 10.39
CA LYS A 88 -1.04 17.11 11.22
C LYS A 88 -0.31 18.23 10.47
N MET A 89 -0.16 18.10 9.16
CA MET A 89 0.43 19.12 8.29
C MET A 89 -0.53 20.27 7.91
N GLY A 90 -1.82 20.18 8.29
CA GLY A 90 -2.84 21.15 7.87
C GLY A 90 -3.31 21.00 6.41
N ASP A 91 -2.83 20.00 5.67
CA ASP A 91 -3.14 19.78 4.26
C ASP A 91 -4.37 18.88 4.07
N ILE A 92 -5.52 19.43 4.46
CA ILE A 92 -6.84 18.77 4.34
C ILE A 92 -7.56 19.11 3.03
N THR A 93 -6.81 19.64 2.06
CA THR A 93 -7.36 20.07 0.75
C THR A 93 -7.55 18.89 -0.20
N ARG A 94 -6.71 17.86 -0.04
CA ARG A 94 -6.65 16.65 -0.88
C ARG A 94 -7.82 15.73 -0.62
N LYS A 95 -8.21 14.99 -1.65
CA LYS A 95 -9.10 13.85 -1.52
C LYS A 95 -8.28 12.58 -1.31
N LEU A 96 -8.85 11.63 -0.58
CA LEU A 96 -8.34 10.27 -0.44
C LEU A 96 -9.24 9.36 -1.26
N TYR A 97 -8.70 8.73 -2.30
CA TYR A 97 -9.40 7.74 -3.11
C TYR A 97 -8.97 6.35 -2.68
N LEU A 98 -9.91 5.61 -2.10
CA LEU A 98 -9.69 4.31 -1.49
C LEU A 98 -10.46 3.28 -2.34
N TYR A 99 -9.74 2.53 -3.18
CA TYR A 99 -10.31 1.47 -4.02
C TYR A 99 -10.14 0.13 -3.33
N ASP A 100 -11.23 -0.60 -3.15
CA ASP A 100 -11.21 -1.94 -2.58
C ASP A 100 -12.49 -2.68 -2.98
N THR A 101 -12.44 -4.01 -3.01
CA THR A 101 -13.65 -4.82 -3.17
C THR A 101 -14.59 -4.62 -1.97
N TYR A 102 -14.02 -4.37 -0.78
CA TYR A 102 -14.68 -4.39 0.52
C TYR A 102 -15.45 -5.69 0.81
N THR A 103 -15.08 -6.75 0.10
CA THR A 103 -15.71 -8.08 0.15
C THR A 103 -14.69 -9.21 0.13
N GLY A 104 -13.41 -8.90 0.37
CA GLY A 104 -12.30 -9.87 0.42
C GLY A 104 -11.50 -9.92 -0.86
N MET A 105 -10.54 -10.84 -0.90
CA MET A 105 -9.55 -10.90 -1.97
C MET A 105 -10.14 -11.35 -3.31
N ALA A 106 -9.79 -10.64 -4.39
CA ALA A 106 -10.10 -11.08 -5.75
C ALA A 106 -9.35 -12.39 -6.06
N GLU A 107 -9.92 -13.23 -6.93
CA GLU A 107 -9.26 -14.47 -7.34
C GLU A 107 -7.96 -14.17 -8.11
N PRO A 108 -6.81 -14.70 -7.67
CA PRO A 108 -5.53 -14.55 -8.36
C PRO A 108 -5.47 -15.41 -9.63
N ASP A 109 -4.58 -15.07 -10.56
CA ASP A 109 -4.32 -15.89 -11.74
C ASP A 109 -2.98 -16.65 -11.66
N SER A 110 -2.68 -17.44 -12.70
CA SER A 110 -1.47 -18.29 -12.77
C SER A 110 -0.13 -17.54 -12.61
N ARG A 111 -0.10 -16.22 -12.81
CA ARG A 111 1.08 -15.36 -12.65
C ARG A 111 1.34 -15.01 -11.19
N ASP A 112 0.33 -15.13 -10.33
CA ASP A 112 0.37 -14.69 -8.96
C ASP A 112 0.92 -15.81 -8.08
N ARG A 113 2.23 -15.74 -7.86
CA ARG A 113 3.00 -16.73 -7.09
C ARG A 113 3.89 -16.01 -6.10
N THR A 114 4.16 -16.63 -4.96
CA THR A 114 5.11 -16.06 -3.99
C THR A 114 6.51 -15.98 -4.61
N ILE A 115 7.23 -14.89 -4.39
CA ILE A 115 8.62 -14.76 -4.83
C ILE A 115 9.52 -15.79 -4.14
N LEU A 116 9.29 -16.02 -2.85
CA LEU A 116 9.96 -17.07 -2.10
C LEU A 116 9.17 -18.38 -2.21
N GLY A 117 9.79 -19.42 -2.77
CA GLY A 117 9.21 -20.77 -2.84
C GLY A 117 8.26 -21.02 -4.01
N ASN A 118 7.89 -19.99 -4.80
CA ASN A 118 7.11 -20.14 -6.02
C ASN A 118 5.73 -20.81 -5.80
N ALA A 119 5.13 -20.63 -4.62
CA ALA A 119 3.82 -21.18 -4.30
C ALA A 119 2.72 -20.37 -5.00
N PRO A 120 1.72 -21.01 -5.62
CA PRO A 120 0.61 -20.30 -6.26
C PRO A 120 -0.27 -19.62 -5.21
N ALA A 121 -0.61 -18.36 -5.43
CA ALA A 121 -1.54 -17.62 -4.58
C ALA A 121 -2.94 -18.24 -4.58
N HIS A 122 -3.31 -18.90 -5.68
CA HIS A 122 -4.60 -19.59 -5.85
C HIS A 122 -4.86 -20.64 -4.76
N ASP A 123 -3.84 -21.41 -4.36
CA ASP A 123 -3.98 -22.40 -3.29
C ASP A 123 -4.34 -21.75 -1.95
N ILE A 124 -3.72 -20.61 -1.64
CA ILE A 124 -4.01 -19.82 -0.43
C ILE A 124 -5.41 -19.22 -0.51
N TRP A 125 -5.79 -18.71 -1.69
CA TRP A 125 -7.09 -18.13 -1.95
C TRP A 125 -8.23 -19.15 -1.77
N LEU A 126 -8.07 -20.37 -2.30
CA LEU A 126 -9.04 -21.46 -2.17
C LEU A 126 -9.27 -21.85 -0.70
N GLN A 127 -8.21 -21.89 0.12
CA GLN A 127 -8.33 -22.19 1.55
C GLN A 127 -9.17 -21.16 2.31
N ALA A 128 -9.18 -19.92 1.84
CA ALA A 128 -9.94 -18.83 2.43
C ALA A 128 -11.34 -18.65 1.82
N GLN A 129 -11.66 -19.36 0.74
CA GLN A 129 -12.94 -19.27 0.05
C GLN A 129 -14.04 -19.98 0.85
N LYS A 130 -15.11 -19.26 1.20
CA LYS A 130 -16.28 -19.80 1.89
C LYS A 130 -17.55 -19.39 1.15
N ALA A 131 -18.21 -20.37 0.52
CA ALA A 131 -19.34 -20.13 -0.38
C ALA A 131 -19.01 -19.04 -1.43
N GLN A 132 -19.72 -17.92 -1.42
CA GLN A 132 -19.50 -16.80 -2.35
C GLN A 132 -18.56 -15.70 -1.83
N VAL A 133 -17.95 -15.87 -0.65
CA VAL A 133 -17.10 -14.85 -0.02
C VAL A 133 -15.70 -15.39 0.23
N ASN A 134 -14.69 -14.62 -0.16
CA ASN A 134 -13.32 -14.90 0.21
C ASN A 134 -12.99 -14.24 1.56
N THR A 135 -12.54 -15.03 2.54
CA THR A 135 -12.24 -14.51 3.89
C THR A 135 -10.82 -13.97 4.04
N TRP A 136 -9.96 -14.15 3.03
CA TRP A 136 -8.62 -13.60 3.02
C TRP A 136 -8.69 -12.08 2.88
N CYS A 137 -8.04 -11.38 3.81
CA CYS A 137 -8.01 -9.91 3.85
C CYS A 137 -9.42 -9.30 3.78
N LEU A 138 -10.42 -9.95 4.38
CA LEU A 138 -11.78 -9.43 4.40
C LEU A 138 -11.89 -8.23 5.36
N ALA A 139 -12.36 -7.11 4.83
CA ALA A 139 -12.80 -5.94 5.59
C ALA A 139 -14.01 -5.31 4.90
N THR A 140 -15.09 -5.08 5.65
CA THR A 140 -16.33 -4.50 5.08
C THR A 140 -16.22 -3.00 4.93
N LEU A 141 -16.94 -2.42 3.96
CA LEU A 141 -16.94 -0.97 3.74
C LEU A 141 -17.30 -0.17 5.01
N ASP A 142 -18.23 -0.67 5.81
CA ASP A 142 -18.65 -0.01 7.06
C ASP A 142 -17.56 -0.07 8.15
N GLU A 143 -16.84 -1.18 8.24
CA GLU A 143 -15.65 -1.29 9.11
C GLU A 143 -14.58 -0.26 8.70
N VAL A 144 -14.27 -0.18 7.40
CA VAL A 144 -13.26 0.75 6.89
C VAL A 144 -13.70 2.21 7.10
N LYS A 145 -14.96 2.54 6.83
CA LYS A 145 -15.52 3.87 7.14
C LYS A 145 -15.38 4.21 8.62
N LYS A 146 -15.74 3.29 9.52
CA LYS A 146 -15.60 3.47 10.98
C LYS A 146 -14.15 3.74 11.36
N ASN A 147 -13.19 3.02 10.78
CA ASN A 147 -11.76 3.22 11.03
C ASN A 147 -11.27 4.56 10.49
N MET A 148 -11.57 4.88 9.23
CA MET A 148 -11.18 6.14 8.60
C MET A 148 -11.76 7.36 9.32
N TYR A 149 -12.98 7.30 9.84
CA TYR A 149 -13.57 8.42 10.57
C TYR A 149 -12.88 8.71 11.92
N LYS A 150 -12.17 7.75 12.52
CA LYS A 150 -11.34 8.00 13.72
C LYS A 150 -10.23 9.02 13.42
N THR A 151 -9.80 9.12 12.17
CA THR A 151 -8.77 10.08 11.74
C THR A 151 -9.26 11.53 11.80
N ARG A 152 -10.58 11.75 11.84
CA ARG A 152 -11.25 13.05 11.67
C ARG A 152 -10.80 13.83 10.42
N TYR A 153 -10.36 13.13 9.36
CA TYR A 153 -10.20 13.72 8.04
C TYR A 153 -11.59 14.14 7.53
N PRO A 154 -11.74 15.26 6.78
CA PRO A 154 -13.05 15.69 6.30
C PRO A 154 -13.74 14.58 5.51
N LYS A 155 -14.91 14.11 5.96
CA LYS A 155 -15.59 12.92 5.40
C LYS A 155 -15.86 13.06 3.90
N GLN A 156 -16.22 14.26 3.45
CA GLN A 156 -16.47 14.61 2.05
C GLN A 156 -15.23 14.54 1.15
N LYS A 157 -14.02 14.50 1.75
CA LYS A 157 -12.75 14.30 1.05
C LYS A 157 -12.33 12.84 0.97
N ILE A 158 -13.01 11.93 1.66
CA ILE A 158 -12.74 10.50 1.59
C ILE A 158 -13.71 9.88 0.58
N ARG A 159 -13.17 9.32 -0.50
CA ARG A 159 -13.90 8.59 -1.52
C ARG A 159 -13.62 7.10 -1.32
N PHE A 160 -14.66 6.35 -0.98
CA PHE A 160 -14.62 4.90 -0.94
C PHE A 160 -15.19 4.37 -2.25
N ILE A 161 -14.39 3.66 -3.03
CA ILE A 161 -14.77 3.13 -4.34
C ILE A 161 -14.84 1.62 -4.21
N LYS A 162 -16.08 1.10 -4.17
CA LYS A 162 -16.34 -0.33 -3.97
C LYS A 162 -16.34 -1.07 -5.30
N GLY A 163 -15.52 -2.12 -5.37
CA GLY A 163 -15.44 -3.03 -6.51
C GLY A 163 -14.00 -3.42 -6.80
N LYS A 164 -13.80 -4.34 -7.74
CA LYS A 164 -12.46 -4.60 -8.26
C LYS A 164 -11.94 -3.34 -8.95
N VAL A 165 -10.62 -3.15 -8.94
CA VAL A 165 -10.01 -1.98 -9.60
C VAL A 165 -10.28 -2.01 -11.11
N GLU A 166 -10.34 -3.21 -11.68
CA GLU A 166 -10.65 -3.50 -13.08
C GLU A 166 -12.06 -3.03 -13.48
N ASP A 167 -13.01 -3.09 -12.54
CA ASP A 167 -14.41 -2.70 -12.78
C ASP A 167 -14.66 -1.20 -12.50
N THR A 168 -13.83 -0.58 -11.66
CA THR A 168 -14.06 0.76 -11.13
C THR A 168 -13.20 1.83 -11.78
N ILE A 169 -12.00 1.47 -12.24
CA ILE A 169 -11.08 2.31 -12.99
C ILE A 169 -11.24 1.96 -14.48
N PRO A 170 -11.41 2.94 -15.39
CA PRO A 170 -11.16 4.38 -15.22
C PRO A 170 -12.36 5.25 -14.80
N ASN A 171 -13.53 4.66 -14.51
CA ASN A 171 -14.77 5.41 -14.32
C ASN A 171 -14.71 6.44 -13.19
N ILE A 172 -14.10 6.09 -12.06
CA ILE A 172 -13.92 6.99 -10.92
C ILE A 172 -12.43 7.10 -10.66
N ILE A 173 -11.78 8.20 -11.07
CA ILE A 173 -10.36 8.48 -10.82
C ILE A 173 -10.13 9.98 -10.56
N PRO A 174 -9.13 10.38 -9.77
CA PRO A 174 -8.76 11.79 -9.62
C PRO A 174 -8.10 12.36 -10.88
N ASP A 175 -8.14 13.68 -11.05
CA ASP A 175 -7.48 14.33 -12.18
C ASP A 175 -5.94 14.28 -12.08
N LYS A 176 -5.43 14.57 -10.88
CA LYS A 176 -4.00 14.60 -10.55
C LYS A 176 -3.76 13.81 -9.27
N ILE A 177 -2.71 13.01 -9.25
CA ILE A 177 -2.32 12.18 -8.11
C ILE A 177 -0.98 12.66 -7.58
N ALA A 178 -0.88 12.87 -6.27
CA ALA A 178 0.36 13.20 -5.58
C ALA A 178 0.99 11.98 -4.90
N ILE A 179 0.18 11.04 -4.41
CA ILE A 179 0.63 9.72 -3.94
C ILE A 179 -0.23 8.67 -4.61
N LEU A 180 0.42 7.72 -5.29
CA LEU A 180 -0.20 6.52 -5.85
C LEU A 180 0.37 5.31 -5.11
N ARG A 181 -0.45 4.67 -4.27
CA ARG A 181 -0.10 3.43 -3.56
C ARG A 181 -0.87 2.25 -4.13
N LEU A 182 -0.13 1.27 -4.66
CA LEU A 182 -0.67 0.04 -5.26
C LEU A 182 -0.42 -1.14 -4.30
N ASP A 183 -1.49 -1.81 -3.89
CA ASP A 183 -1.52 -2.84 -2.82
C ASP A 183 -2.65 -3.86 -3.07
N THR A 184 -2.82 -4.28 -4.33
CA THR A 184 -3.83 -5.28 -4.72
C THR A 184 -3.26 -6.66 -5.01
N ASP A 185 -1.98 -6.89 -4.67
CA ASP A 185 -1.23 -8.16 -4.77
C ASP A 185 -1.01 -8.74 -6.19
N TRP A 186 -2.02 -8.66 -7.07
CA TRP A 186 -2.10 -9.44 -8.30
C TRP A 186 -1.56 -8.72 -9.53
N TYR A 187 -1.12 -9.52 -10.52
CA TYR A 187 -0.65 -9.01 -11.79
C TYR A 187 -1.72 -8.13 -12.46
N THR A 188 -2.94 -8.67 -12.59
CA THR A 188 -4.01 -8.05 -13.40
C THR A 188 -4.41 -6.70 -12.82
N SER A 189 -4.65 -6.63 -11.51
CA SER A 189 -5.01 -5.41 -10.81
C SER A 189 -3.88 -4.38 -10.83
N THR A 190 -2.65 -4.79 -10.50
CA THR A 190 -1.47 -3.90 -10.48
C THR A 190 -1.21 -3.29 -11.87
N TYR A 191 -1.28 -4.11 -12.93
CA TYR A 191 -1.07 -3.62 -14.29
C TYR A 191 -2.18 -2.67 -14.73
N HIS A 192 -3.44 -2.99 -14.45
CA HIS A 192 -4.60 -2.13 -14.74
C HIS A 192 -4.50 -0.77 -14.04
N GLU A 193 -4.15 -0.77 -12.76
CA GLU A 193 -3.91 0.45 -11.98
C GLU A 193 -2.81 1.31 -12.59
N LEU A 194 -1.67 0.72 -12.98
CA LEU A 194 -0.58 1.44 -13.63
C LEU A 194 -1.01 2.07 -14.94
N VAL A 195 -1.75 1.35 -15.79
CA VAL A 195 -2.25 1.86 -17.07
C VAL A 195 -3.05 3.14 -16.92
N TYR A 196 -3.96 3.22 -15.94
CA TYR A 196 -4.88 4.36 -15.82
C TYR A 196 -4.46 5.41 -14.79
N LEU A 197 -3.77 5.02 -13.72
CA LEU A 197 -3.42 5.93 -12.61
C LEU A 197 -2.01 6.48 -12.72
N TYR A 198 -1.02 5.70 -13.19
CA TYR A 198 0.36 6.20 -13.29
C TYR A 198 0.50 7.43 -14.21
N PRO A 199 -0.21 7.54 -15.36
CA PRO A 199 -0.18 8.77 -16.17
C PRO A 199 -0.63 10.02 -15.40
N ARG A 200 -1.52 9.86 -14.42
CA ARG A 200 -2.09 10.94 -13.59
C ARG A 200 -1.26 11.29 -12.36
N LEU A 201 -0.33 10.41 -11.97
CA LEU A 201 0.71 10.75 -11.00
C LEU A 201 1.51 11.94 -11.55
N VAL A 202 1.57 13.04 -10.80
CA VAL A 202 2.28 14.23 -11.26
C VAL A 202 3.80 14.02 -11.15
N PRO A 203 4.64 14.72 -11.95
CA PRO A 203 6.06 14.80 -11.67
C PRO A 203 6.30 15.34 -10.24
N GLY A 204 7.23 14.73 -9.51
CA GLY A 204 7.42 14.94 -8.07
C GLY A 204 6.42 14.17 -7.20
N GLY A 205 5.40 13.52 -7.77
CA GLY A 205 4.51 12.64 -7.03
C GLY A 205 5.19 11.33 -6.63
N VAL A 206 4.67 10.67 -5.59
CA VAL A 206 5.24 9.44 -5.05
C VAL A 206 4.46 8.22 -5.54
N LEU A 207 5.15 7.24 -6.08
CA LEU A 207 4.66 5.89 -6.36
C LEU A 207 5.10 4.95 -5.24
N ILE A 208 4.18 4.19 -4.69
CA ILE A 208 4.42 3.12 -3.73
C ILE A 208 3.84 1.82 -4.29
N ILE A 209 4.62 0.75 -4.30
CA ILE A 209 4.19 -0.58 -4.72
C ILE A 209 4.44 -1.52 -3.56
N ASP A 210 3.38 -2.04 -2.96
CA ASP A 210 3.48 -2.75 -1.68
C ASP A 210 4.09 -4.15 -1.83
N ASP A 211 3.68 -4.88 -2.88
CA ASP A 211 3.98 -6.31 -3.02
C ASP A 211 5.04 -6.66 -4.06
N TYR A 212 5.79 -5.68 -4.56
CA TYR A 212 6.83 -5.89 -5.58
C TYR A 212 7.87 -6.97 -5.19
N GLY A 213 8.16 -7.09 -3.90
CA GLY A 213 9.07 -8.11 -3.35
C GLY A 213 8.38 -9.34 -2.79
N HIS A 214 7.05 -9.39 -2.75
CA HIS A 214 6.27 -10.51 -2.22
C HIS A 214 5.64 -11.37 -3.32
N TRP A 215 4.91 -10.76 -4.26
CA TRP A 215 4.22 -11.46 -5.35
C TRP A 215 4.93 -11.28 -6.68
N GLN A 216 5.16 -12.40 -7.38
CA GLN A 216 5.74 -12.41 -8.72
C GLN A 216 4.84 -11.68 -9.71
N GLY A 217 3.51 -11.79 -9.55
CA GLY A 217 2.51 -11.12 -10.37
C GLY A 217 2.63 -9.59 -10.29
N ALA A 218 2.55 -9.02 -9.09
CA ALA A 218 2.77 -7.58 -8.86
C ALA A 218 4.10 -7.08 -9.45
N ARG A 219 5.21 -7.78 -9.20
CA ARG A 219 6.52 -7.43 -9.78
C ARG A 219 6.46 -7.42 -11.31
N LYS A 220 5.96 -8.50 -11.90
CA LYS A 220 5.92 -8.68 -13.35
C LYS A 220 5.03 -7.61 -14.00
N ALA A 221 3.92 -7.22 -13.38
CA ALA A 221 3.06 -6.15 -13.85
C ALA A 221 3.81 -4.81 -13.90
N VAL A 222 4.49 -4.44 -12.82
CA VAL A 222 5.31 -3.23 -12.75
C VAL A 222 6.41 -3.24 -13.81
N ASP A 223 7.20 -4.32 -13.86
CA ASP A 223 8.32 -4.44 -14.80
C ASP A 223 7.86 -4.37 -16.26
N THR A 224 6.71 -4.98 -16.56
CA THR A 224 6.11 -4.98 -17.90
C THR A 224 5.68 -3.56 -18.29
N TYR A 225 4.90 -2.90 -17.43
CA TYR A 225 4.44 -1.53 -17.69
C TYR A 225 5.62 -0.55 -17.86
N MET A 226 6.61 -0.59 -16.95
CA MET A 226 7.76 0.31 -17.03
C MET A 226 8.56 0.10 -18.32
N ARG A 227 8.73 -1.14 -18.77
CA ARG A 227 9.41 -1.49 -20.02
C ARG A 227 8.64 -0.99 -21.25
N GLU A 228 7.34 -1.27 -21.33
CA GLU A 228 6.48 -0.88 -22.46
C GLU A 228 6.42 0.63 -22.65
N HIS A 229 6.41 1.37 -21.53
CA HIS A 229 6.33 2.83 -21.53
C HIS A 229 7.70 3.53 -21.44
N LYS A 230 8.80 2.78 -21.48
CA LYS A 230 10.19 3.29 -21.39
C LYS A 230 10.41 4.19 -20.17
N ILE A 231 9.85 3.78 -19.04
CA ILE A 231 9.97 4.48 -17.76
C ILE A 231 11.17 3.90 -16.99
N SER A 232 12.03 4.77 -16.49
CA SER A 232 13.15 4.40 -15.62
C SER A 232 13.02 5.13 -14.29
N LEU A 233 12.66 4.38 -13.25
CA LEU A 233 12.57 4.88 -11.87
C LEU A 233 13.55 4.12 -10.98
N LEU A 234 14.17 4.83 -10.05
CA LEU A 234 14.85 4.19 -8.92
C LEU A 234 13.79 3.72 -7.92
N LEU A 235 13.43 2.44 -7.97
CA LEU A 235 12.54 1.81 -6.99
C LEU A 235 13.31 1.52 -5.69
N HIS A 236 13.30 2.46 -4.75
CA HIS A 236 13.95 2.29 -3.46
C HIS A 236 13.18 1.27 -2.60
N ARG A 237 13.90 0.45 -1.84
CA ARG A 237 13.30 -0.56 -0.96
C ARG A 237 12.76 0.10 0.30
N LEU A 238 11.54 -0.26 0.68
CA LEU A 238 11.00 0.05 2.02
C LEU A 238 11.32 -1.09 2.98
N ASP A 239 11.06 -2.33 2.56
CA ASP A 239 11.41 -3.55 3.30
C ASP A 239 11.75 -4.71 2.34
N TYR A 240 11.39 -5.95 2.69
CA TYR A 240 11.53 -7.09 1.79
C TYR A 240 10.59 -6.99 0.57
N ALA A 241 9.38 -6.47 0.75
CA ALA A 241 8.29 -6.42 -0.23
C ALA A 241 8.20 -5.04 -0.91
N GLY A 242 7.98 -3.98 -0.13
CA GLY A 242 7.58 -2.67 -0.60
C GLY A 242 8.67 -1.93 -1.37
N ARG A 243 8.23 -1.15 -2.37
CA ARG A 243 9.06 -0.21 -3.13
C ARG A 243 8.43 1.18 -3.12
N ILE A 244 9.28 2.19 -3.17
CA ILE A 244 8.88 3.60 -3.27
C ILE A 244 9.73 4.30 -4.32
N ALA A 245 9.13 5.22 -5.07
CA ALA A 245 9.84 6.07 -6.02
C ALA A 245 9.16 7.43 -6.15
N ILE A 246 9.94 8.45 -6.49
CA ILE A 246 9.41 9.73 -6.95
C ILE A 246 9.30 9.67 -8.47
N LYS A 247 8.14 10.01 -9.01
CA LYS A 247 7.95 10.15 -10.45
C LYS A 247 8.77 11.33 -10.94
N THR A 248 9.78 11.07 -11.75
CA THR A 248 10.60 12.09 -12.38
C THR A 248 9.89 12.66 -13.61
N THR A 249 10.28 13.86 -14.04
CA THR A 249 10.00 14.27 -15.41
C THR A 249 10.78 13.34 -16.35
N VAL A 250 10.13 12.90 -17.44
CA VAL A 250 10.84 12.15 -18.48
C VAL A 250 11.98 13.03 -18.98
N LEU A 251 13.23 12.57 -18.80
CA LEU A 251 14.39 13.18 -19.44
C LEU A 251 14.24 12.94 -20.95
N LYS A 252 13.47 13.80 -21.63
CA LYS A 252 13.41 13.80 -23.09
C LYS A 252 14.81 14.17 -23.59
N GLY A 253 15.54 13.17 -24.09
CA GLY A 253 16.79 13.37 -24.81
C GLY A 253 18.04 13.41 -23.94
N ARG A 254 18.61 12.24 -23.68
CA ARG A 254 20.05 12.07 -23.83
C ARG A 254 20.23 10.95 -24.84
N ARG A 255 20.49 11.37 -26.09
CA ARG A 255 21.09 10.49 -27.11
C ARG A 255 22.49 10.11 -26.65
#